data_AF-A0A2W6BZ63-F1
#
_entry.id   AF-A0A2W6BZ63-F1
#
_cell.length_a   1.000
_cell.length_b   1.000
_cell.length_c   1.000
_cell.angle_alpha   90.00
_cell.angle_beta   90.00
_cell.angle_gamma   90.00
#
_symmetry.space_group_name_H-M   'P 1'
#
loop_
_entity.id
_entity.type
_entity.pdbx_description
1 polymer ?
#
loop_
_entity_poly.entity_id
_entity_poly.type
_entity_poly.pdbx_seq_one_letter_code
_entity_poly.pdbx_strand_id
1 'polypeptide(L)'
;MLKRRIATALGAAAITALPLGLASGASASAASPTLPTVLHVGQIDRQDIAPQPNSEPDTTAEPDIAVSPVDPNIAVAVAQDGRNLTGGAITTTYSWTHDGGASWHHRPLPGVAKIQGGQYDGGSDPAVTFGPDGTAYVSTLLLSNACPNAIGVSKSTDGGMTFSDPQVVDSDPDCDNNHGDDKETIAVDTSPHSPYYGRVYVFWTSLQLQTATLPAGSPQYVRWSDNNGANWSPKVRVTAPSFFVQGAQPMFSPNGTLTISYFDYGTGSDSDVVRVGVHPTIRPAAGTAPVIYKLRARTSYDGGRTWTLAVSISNHIGYGTGDVRCCIPASTSDPVTGMMHAVWNGVDPAKVYISSSPDGRHWSTPHRVNRDDSANLSHVNSEVTAYNGNVYVSYGTRDGSKAGGRYVQQQVSTSRNNGATFGPALSLGPRSDLTYAAIGSGKPFPGDYVGSSATRGRTYFAWCVSSKPADPNATYHQVVYGAVLHP
;
A
#
# COMPACT_ATOMS: atom_id res chain seq x y z
N MET A 1 -29.13 24.65 -78.01
CA MET A 1 -28.02 24.96 -77.07
C MET A 1 -28.41 24.47 -75.66
N LEU A 2 -28.77 23.19 -75.53
CA LEU A 2 -27.98 22.07 -75.00
C LEU A 2 -27.27 22.31 -73.66
N LYS A 3 -27.99 21.96 -72.58
CA LYS A 3 -27.55 21.85 -71.19
C LYS A 3 -26.95 20.46 -70.96
N ARG A 4 -25.81 20.39 -70.26
CA ARG A 4 -25.08 19.17 -69.88
C ARG A 4 -25.73 18.43 -68.71
N ARG A 5 -25.93 17.12 -68.82
CA ARG A 5 -25.87 16.13 -67.72
C ARG A 5 -25.45 14.73 -68.21
N ILE A 6 -24.40 14.21 -67.53
CA ILE A 6 -24.18 12.86 -66.97
C ILE A 6 -24.32 11.62 -67.88
N ALA A 7 -23.23 10.82 -67.95
CA ALA A 7 -23.28 9.36 -67.86
C ALA A 7 -21.91 8.79 -67.41
N THR A 8 -21.97 7.90 -66.42
CA THR A 8 -20.90 7.09 -65.81
C THR A 8 -20.67 5.82 -66.63
N ALA A 9 -19.42 5.33 -66.74
CA ALA A 9 -19.15 3.93 -67.12
C ALA A 9 -17.81 3.45 -66.55
N LEU A 10 -17.85 2.22 -66.03
CA LEU A 10 -16.79 1.48 -65.34
C LEU A 10 -15.64 1.07 -66.27
N GLY A 11 -14.41 1.07 -65.75
CA GLY A 11 -13.25 0.41 -66.36
C GLY A 11 -12.63 -0.60 -65.39
N ALA A 12 -12.61 -1.87 -65.79
CA ALA A 12 -12.07 -3.00 -65.04
C ALA A 12 -10.55 -3.12 -65.14
N ALA A 13 -9.98 -3.82 -64.14
CA ALA A 13 -8.58 -3.86 -63.76
C ALA A 13 -7.66 -4.74 -64.62
N ALA A 14 -6.36 -4.42 -64.57
CA ALA A 14 -5.27 -5.38 -64.65
C ALA A 14 -4.12 -4.90 -63.74
N ILE A 15 -3.93 -5.55 -62.59
CA ILE A 15 -2.71 -5.41 -61.77
C ILE A 15 -2.07 -6.79 -61.66
N THR A 16 -0.83 -6.85 -62.12
CA THR A 16 0.08 -7.98 -62.11
C THR A 16 0.45 -8.39 -60.68
N ALA A 17 0.30 -9.68 -60.38
CA ALA A 17 0.71 -10.27 -59.11
C ALA A 17 2.24 -10.42 -59.05
N LEU A 18 2.88 -9.80 -58.05
CA LEU A 18 4.22 -10.18 -57.58
C LEU A 18 4.08 -11.26 -56.49
N PRO A 19 4.96 -12.28 -56.46
CA PRO A 19 4.97 -13.24 -55.36
C PRO A 19 5.58 -12.57 -54.13
N LEU A 20 4.77 -12.39 -53.08
CA LEU A 20 5.31 -12.10 -51.74
C LEU A 20 6.00 -13.36 -51.22
N GLY A 21 7.33 -13.32 -51.16
CA GLY A 21 8.10 -14.27 -50.37
C GLY A 21 7.73 -14.12 -48.90
N LEU A 22 7.18 -15.18 -48.32
CA LEU A 22 7.01 -15.32 -46.88
C LEU A 22 8.40 -15.37 -46.24
N ALA A 23 8.89 -14.22 -45.77
CA ALA A 23 9.99 -14.21 -44.82
C ALA A 23 9.47 -14.83 -43.52
N SER A 24 9.91 -16.06 -43.22
CA SER A 24 9.77 -16.65 -41.90
C SER A 24 10.53 -15.78 -40.91
N GLY A 25 9.80 -14.86 -40.27
CA GLY A 25 10.30 -14.07 -39.16
C GLY A 25 10.77 -15.04 -38.08
N ALA A 26 12.09 -15.14 -37.91
CA ALA A 26 12.66 -15.79 -36.75
C ALA A 26 12.04 -15.14 -35.52
N SER A 27 11.27 -15.90 -34.74
CA SER A 27 10.79 -15.48 -33.44
C SER A 27 12.04 -15.15 -32.62
N ALA A 28 12.28 -13.86 -32.37
CA ALA A 28 13.25 -13.46 -31.38
C ALA A 28 12.84 -14.16 -30.08
N SER A 29 13.66 -15.12 -29.64
CA SER A 29 13.52 -15.70 -28.32
C SER A 29 13.63 -14.53 -27.35
N ALA A 30 12.50 -14.12 -26.76
CA ALA A 30 12.51 -13.18 -25.66
C ALA A 30 13.36 -13.84 -24.57
N ALA A 31 14.56 -13.27 -24.32
CA ALA A 31 15.39 -13.71 -23.21
C ALA A 31 14.49 -13.79 -21.98
N SER A 32 14.53 -14.95 -21.30
CA SER A 32 13.76 -15.09 -20.06
C SER A 32 14.18 -13.96 -19.13
N PRO A 33 13.22 -13.18 -18.58
CA PRO A 33 13.57 -12.04 -17.76
C PRO A 33 14.46 -12.51 -16.62
N THR A 34 15.67 -11.95 -16.54
CA THR A 34 16.60 -12.23 -15.44
C THR A 34 15.95 -11.75 -14.16
N LEU A 35 15.89 -12.65 -13.16
CA LEU A 35 15.43 -12.30 -11.82
C LEU A 35 16.29 -11.16 -11.26
N PRO A 36 15.70 -10.25 -10.46
CA PRO A 36 16.48 -9.24 -9.77
C PRO A 36 17.48 -9.91 -8.83
N THR A 37 18.62 -9.25 -8.59
CA THR A 37 19.65 -9.76 -7.69
C THR A 37 19.36 -9.30 -6.27
N VAL A 38 19.26 -10.23 -5.31
CA VAL A 38 19.17 -9.87 -3.88
C VAL A 38 20.55 -9.42 -3.41
N LEU A 39 20.65 -8.17 -2.98
CA LEU A 39 21.86 -7.61 -2.39
C LEU A 39 21.92 -7.91 -0.89
N HIS A 40 20.82 -7.64 -0.19
CA HIS A 40 20.70 -7.83 1.25
C HIS A 40 19.31 -8.34 1.60
N VAL A 41 19.23 -9.19 2.62
CA VAL A 41 17.97 -9.58 3.26
C VAL A 41 18.24 -9.93 4.71
N GLY A 42 17.43 -9.41 5.63
CA GLY A 42 17.62 -9.63 7.05
C GLY A 42 16.62 -8.86 7.92
N GLN A 43 16.70 -9.07 9.22
CA GLN A 43 15.95 -8.27 10.19
C GLN A 43 16.46 -6.83 10.18
N ILE A 44 15.54 -5.87 10.04
CA ILE A 44 15.84 -4.43 10.02
C ILE A 44 15.28 -3.69 11.23
N ASP A 45 14.26 -4.26 11.88
CA ASP A 45 13.60 -3.66 13.05
C ASP A 45 13.12 -4.73 14.03
N ARG A 46 12.79 -4.32 15.26
CA ARG A 46 12.14 -5.13 16.31
C ARG A 46 11.47 -4.21 17.33
N GLN A 47 10.74 -4.79 18.27
CA GLN A 47 10.18 -4.03 19.38
C GLN A 47 11.30 -3.31 20.15
N ASP A 48 11.20 -1.98 20.29
CA ASP A 48 12.19 -1.16 20.99
C ASP A 48 11.72 -0.78 22.39
N ILE A 49 10.42 -0.52 22.54
CA ILE A 49 9.82 -0.16 23.81
C ILE A 49 9.42 -1.41 24.58
N ALA A 50 9.69 -1.44 25.88
CA ALA A 50 9.27 -2.54 26.74
C ALA A 50 7.73 -2.73 26.69
N PRO A 51 7.22 -3.97 26.65
CA PRO A 51 5.79 -4.24 26.59
C PRO A 51 5.01 -3.53 27.69
N GLN A 52 3.83 -3.02 27.35
CA GLN A 52 2.89 -2.38 28.29
C GLN A 52 1.70 -3.31 28.61
N PRO A 53 0.95 -3.04 29.70
CA PRO A 53 -0.30 -3.75 29.95
C PRO A 53 -1.23 -3.71 28.74
N ASN A 54 -1.84 -4.85 28.39
CA ASN A 54 -2.72 -5.02 27.22
C ASN A 54 -2.04 -4.88 25.84
N SER A 55 -0.71 -4.95 25.79
CA SER A 55 0.04 -5.14 24.54
C SER A 55 0.44 -6.59 24.32
N GLU A 56 0.79 -6.92 23.09
CA GLU A 56 1.39 -8.17 22.65
C GLU A 56 2.92 -8.01 22.69
N PRO A 57 3.60 -8.64 23.66
CA PRO A 57 5.05 -8.52 23.79
C PRO A 57 5.81 -9.09 22.59
N ASP A 58 6.94 -8.50 22.27
CA ASP A 58 7.83 -8.87 21.17
C ASP A 58 7.14 -8.87 19.80
N THR A 59 6.37 -7.81 19.52
CA THR A 59 5.65 -7.66 18.24
C THR A 59 5.95 -6.33 17.56
N THR A 60 6.15 -6.42 16.24
CA THR A 60 6.06 -5.32 15.29
C THR A 60 5.00 -5.66 14.25
N ALA A 61 4.34 -4.67 13.66
CA ALA A 61 3.30 -4.89 12.66
C ALA A 61 3.20 -3.75 11.65
N GLU A 62 2.59 -4.05 10.50
CA GLU A 62 2.23 -3.06 9.47
C GLU A 62 3.40 -2.16 9.03
N PRO A 63 4.50 -2.75 8.51
CA PRO A 63 5.65 -1.97 8.11
C PRO A 63 5.42 -1.24 6.79
N ASP A 64 6.02 -0.06 6.67
CA ASP A 64 6.17 0.68 5.41
C ASP A 64 7.64 1.08 5.20
N ILE A 65 8.06 1.34 3.96
CA ILE A 65 9.44 1.67 3.62
C ILE A 65 9.52 2.64 2.43
N ALA A 66 10.41 3.63 2.53
CA ALA A 66 10.71 4.56 1.45
C ALA A 66 12.21 4.66 1.21
N VAL A 67 12.60 4.76 -0.07
CA VAL A 67 13.98 5.05 -0.48
C VAL A 67 14.11 6.52 -0.86
N SER A 68 15.24 7.12 -0.51
CA SER A 68 15.53 8.50 -0.84
C SER A 68 15.69 8.70 -2.36
N PRO A 69 15.05 9.73 -2.95
CA PRO A 69 15.22 10.05 -4.35
C PRO A 69 16.57 10.69 -4.67
N VAL A 70 17.30 11.20 -3.67
CA VAL A 70 18.61 11.86 -3.84
C VAL A 70 19.81 10.92 -3.64
N ASP A 71 19.64 9.83 -2.88
CA ASP A 71 20.65 8.79 -2.73
C ASP A 71 19.98 7.42 -2.54
N PRO A 72 20.14 6.49 -3.49
CA PRO A 72 19.49 5.18 -3.40
C PRO A 72 19.98 4.34 -2.21
N ASN A 73 21.11 4.69 -1.59
CA ASN A 73 21.63 3.97 -0.42
C ASN A 73 20.95 4.36 0.89
N ILE A 74 20.16 5.44 0.88
CA ILE A 74 19.41 5.94 2.03
C ILE A 74 17.96 5.45 1.93
N ALA A 75 17.52 4.72 2.96
CA ALA A 75 16.12 4.31 3.09
C ALA A 75 15.68 4.35 4.56
N VAL A 76 14.38 4.54 4.77
CA VAL A 76 13.74 4.53 6.08
C VAL A 76 12.56 3.57 6.03
N ALA A 77 12.45 2.70 7.02
CA ALA A 77 11.28 1.88 7.27
C ALA A 77 10.63 2.28 8.60
N VAL A 78 9.34 2.06 8.72
CA VAL A 78 8.54 2.33 9.92
C VAL A 78 7.65 1.14 10.22
N ALA A 79 7.29 0.94 11.48
CA ALA A 79 6.35 -0.12 11.88
C ALA A 79 5.68 0.21 13.22
N GLN A 80 4.56 -0.45 13.51
CA GLN A 80 4.01 -0.51 14.85
C GLN A 80 5.04 -1.17 15.81
N ASP A 81 5.13 -0.66 17.03
CA ASP A 81 6.01 -1.13 18.10
C ASP A 81 5.17 -1.58 19.31
N GLY A 82 5.05 -2.90 19.50
CA GLY A 82 4.25 -3.54 20.52
C GLY A 82 2.75 -3.39 20.29
N ARG A 83 2.16 -4.27 19.47
CA ARG A 83 0.74 -4.22 19.11
C ARG A 83 -0.17 -4.30 20.33
N ASN A 84 -1.24 -3.51 20.39
CA ASN A 84 -2.25 -3.59 21.43
C ASN A 84 -3.32 -4.65 21.11
N LEU A 85 -3.83 -5.33 22.13
CA LEU A 85 -4.88 -6.36 21.99
C LEU A 85 -6.18 -5.81 21.37
N THR A 86 -6.43 -4.51 21.52
CA THR A 86 -7.60 -3.80 20.99
C THR A 86 -7.38 -3.18 19.62
N GLY A 87 -6.20 -3.37 19.00
CA GLY A 87 -5.77 -2.64 17.82
C GLY A 87 -4.93 -1.40 18.16
N GLY A 88 -4.17 -0.92 17.18
CA GLY A 88 -3.09 0.04 17.43
C GLY A 88 -1.86 -0.60 18.05
N ALA A 89 -0.93 0.22 18.52
CA ALA A 89 0.28 -0.21 19.22
C ALA A 89 0.63 0.73 20.37
N ILE A 90 1.57 0.30 21.21
CA ILE A 90 2.16 1.14 22.27
C ILE A 90 2.75 2.39 21.63
N THR A 91 3.39 2.24 20.47
CA THR A 91 3.92 3.34 19.68
C THR A 91 4.33 2.90 18.26
N THR A 92 5.06 3.75 17.55
CA THR A 92 5.70 3.53 16.27
C THR A 92 7.23 3.46 16.47
N THR A 93 7.87 2.50 15.80
CA THR A 93 9.32 2.42 15.63
C THR A 93 9.72 2.78 14.19
N TYR A 94 10.98 3.12 13.99
CA TYR A 94 11.56 3.28 12.67
C TYR A 94 12.98 2.75 12.62
N SER A 95 13.37 2.37 11.40
CA SER A 95 14.70 1.92 11.05
C SER A 95 15.23 2.63 9.82
N TRP A 96 16.54 2.80 9.72
CA TRP A 96 17.19 3.46 8.59
C TRP A 96 18.50 2.79 8.20
N THR A 97 18.86 2.98 6.93
CA THR A 97 20.13 2.58 6.33
C THR A 97 20.71 3.75 5.55
N HIS A 98 22.03 3.92 5.56
CA HIS A 98 22.77 4.82 4.65
C HIS A 98 23.75 4.08 3.73
N ASP A 99 23.77 2.75 3.76
CA ASP A 99 24.74 1.92 3.00
C ASP A 99 24.05 0.95 2.02
N GLY A 100 22.81 1.24 1.63
CA GLY A 100 22.10 0.40 0.68
C GLY A 100 21.48 -0.86 1.31
N GLY A 101 21.24 -0.84 2.62
CA GLY A 101 20.66 -1.92 3.40
C GLY A 101 21.64 -3.02 3.80
N ALA A 102 22.94 -2.75 3.73
CA ALA A 102 23.97 -3.65 4.25
C ALA A 102 23.96 -3.65 5.79
N SER A 103 23.61 -2.52 6.41
CA SER A 103 23.35 -2.40 7.83
C SER A 103 22.14 -1.51 8.10
N TRP A 104 21.47 -1.75 9.23
CA TRP A 104 20.29 -1.00 9.67
C TRP A 104 20.45 -0.60 11.13
N HIS A 105 19.96 0.59 11.44
CA HIS A 105 19.76 1.08 12.79
C HIS A 105 18.26 1.26 13.00
N HIS A 106 17.80 1.15 14.25
CA HIS A 106 16.40 1.36 14.59
C HIS A 106 16.26 1.98 15.98
N ARG A 107 15.15 2.68 16.19
CA ARG A 107 14.77 3.26 17.49
C ARG A 107 13.29 3.68 17.49
N PRO A 108 12.69 3.93 18.66
CA PRO A 108 11.34 4.47 18.75
C PRO A 108 11.22 5.85 18.08
N LEU A 109 10.11 6.12 17.38
CA LEU A 109 9.80 7.43 16.82
C LEU A 109 9.48 8.43 17.95
N PRO A 110 10.29 9.48 18.16
CA PRO A 110 10.10 10.40 19.28
C PRO A 110 8.75 11.10 19.25
N GLY A 111 8.21 11.44 20.43
CA GLY A 111 7.03 12.29 20.57
C GLY A 111 5.68 11.68 20.16
N VAL A 112 5.65 10.42 19.68
CA VAL A 112 4.41 9.73 19.28
C VAL A 112 3.53 9.47 20.50
N ALA A 113 4.04 8.75 21.51
CA ALA A 113 3.32 8.42 22.73
C ALA A 113 3.98 9.02 23.98
N LYS A 114 3.25 9.08 25.10
CA LYS A 114 3.72 9.56 26.41
C LYS A 114 5.00 8.86 26.86
N ILE A 115 5.14 7.58 26.54
CA ILE A 115 6.35 6.80 26.84
C ILE A 115 7.60 7.31 26.11
N GLN A 116 7.43 8.06 25.01
CA GLN A 116 8.49 8.76 24.27
C GLN A 116 8.45 10.29 24.49
N GLY A 117 7.73 10.79 25.50
CA GLY A 117 7.60 12.21 25.79
C GLY A 117 6.50 12.94 25.01
N GLY A 118 5.68 12.22 24.23
CA GLY A 118 4.53 12.76 23.50
C GLY A 118 3.31 13.06 24.38
N GLN A 119 2.22 13.48 23.74
CA GLN A 119 0.94 13.80 24.42
C GLN A 119 -0.09 12.64 24.37
N TYR A 120 0.12 11.68 23.47
CA TYR A 120 -0.84 10.61 23.17
C TYR A 120 -0.51 9.32 23.91
N ASP A 121 -1.47 8.43 24.05
CA ASP A 121 -1.30 7.16 24.77
C ASP A 121 -0.63 6.08 23.91
N GLY A 122 -0.72 6.17 22.59
CA GLY A 122 -0.13 5.20 21.67
C GLY A 122 0.04 5.70 20.24
N GLY A 123 0.51 4.80 19.38
CA GLY A 123 0.75 5.05 17.96
C GLY A 123 0.22 3.93 17.08
N SER A 124 -0.07 4.21 15.81
CA SER A 124 -0.43 3.18 14.84
C SER A 124 -0.19 3.63 13.40
N ASP A 125 -0.38 2.67 12.49
CA ASP A 125 -0.52 2.82 11.04
C ASP A 125 0.56 3.67 10.36
N PRO A 126 1.84 3.54 10.75
CA PRO A 126 2.84 4.46 10.23
C PRO A 126 3.06 4.26 8.74
N ALA A 127 3.23 5.38 8.04
CA ALA A 127 3.57 5.45 6.62
C ALA A 127 4.73 6.42 6.40
N VAL A 128 5.62 6.13 5.45
CA VAL A 128 6.85 6.90 5.24
C VAL A 128 7.05 7.29 3.78
N THR A 129 7.57 8.48 3.56
CA THR A 129 7.90 8.96 2.21
C THR A 129 9.10 9.91 2.25
N PHE A 130 9.68 10.19 1.09
CA PHE A 130 10.71 11.20 0.91
C PHE A 130 10.25 12.33 0.01
N GLY A 131 10.58 13.55 0.38
CA GLY A 131 10.52 14.71 -0.49
C GLY A 131 11.67 14.75 -1.50
N PRO A 132 11.57 15.61 -2.52
CA PRO A 132 12.57 15.69 -3.58
C PRO A 132 13.96 16.18 -3.10
N ASP A 133 14.02 16.82 -1.94
CA ASP A 133 15.26 17.32 -1.32
C ASP A 133 15.91 16.27 -0.37
N GLY A 134 15.32 15.08 -0.26
CA GLY A 134 15.79 14.04 0.67
C GLY A 134 15.23 14.18 2.09
N THR A 135 14.33 15.13 2.36
CA THR A 135 13.60 15.18 3.63
C THR A 135 12.68 13.96 3.74
N ALA A 136 12.82 13.16 4.80
CA ALA A 136 11.89 12.06 5.07
C ALA A 136 10.71 12.55 5.92
N TYR A 137 9.52 12.05 5.65
CA TYR A 137 8.32 12.32 6.42
C TYR A 137 7.69 11.01 6.86
N VAL A 138 7.31 10.92 8.13
CA VAL A 138 6.57 9.79 8.69
C VAL A 138 5.23 10.30 9.19
N SER A 139 4.15 9.75 8.64
CA SER A 139 2.80 9.94 9.20
C SER A 139 2.50 8.83 10.19
N THR A 140 1.77 9.15 11.26
CA THR A 140 1.32 8.16 12.26
C THR A 140 -0.02 8.59 12.88
N LEU A 141 -0.88 7.60 13.20
CA LEU A 141 -2.00 7.80 14.10
C LEU A 141 -1.47 8.02 15.50
N LEU A 142 -1.96 9.07 16.12
CA LEU A 142 -1.70 9.44 17.50
C LEU A 142 -2.93 9.05 18.32
N LEU A 143 -2.81 7.97 19.10
CA LEU A 143 -3.93 7.32 19.77
C LEU A 143 -4.12 7.85 21.20
N SER A 144 -5.35 8.15 21.60
CA SER A 144 -5.72 8.63 22.94
C SER A 144 -6.89 7.81 23.50
N ASN A 145 -6.78 7.39 24.76
CA ASN A 145 -7.87 6.72 25.47
C ASN A 145 -8.99 7.68 25.90
N ALA A 146 -8.71 8.99 25.93
CA ALA A 146 -9.63 10.01 26.40
C ALA A 146 -10.26 10.84 25.27
N CYS A 147 -9.53 11.07 24.16
CA CYS A 147 -9.74 12.06 23.08
C CYS A 147 -8.77 13.27 23.17
N PRO A 148 -8.40 13.92 22.04
CA PRO A 148 -8.61 13.51 20.64
C PRO A 148 -7.58 12.49 20.17
N ASN A 149 -8.00 11.60 19.26
CA ASN A 149 -7.04 10.97 18.35
C ASN A 149 -6.61 12.01 17.31
N ALA A 150 -5.42 11.83 16.74
CA ALA A 150 -4.91 12.75 15.73
C ALA A 150 -4.08 12.03 14.69
N ILE A 151 -3.81 12.72 13.59
CA ILE A 151 -2.81 12.34 12.61
C ILE A 151 -1.61 13.26 12.80
N GLY A 152 -0.43 12.69 12.99
CA GLY A 152 0.82 13.42 13.17
C GLY A 152 1.78 13.19 12.02
N VAL A 153 2.61 14.19 11.71
CA VAL A 153 3.74 14.04 10.78
C VAL A 153 5.04 14.43 11.48
N SER A 154 5.97 13.49 11.53
CA SER A 154 7.35 13.70 11.95
C SER A 154 8.24 13.85 10.72
N LYS A 155 9.31 14.65 10.80
CA LYS A 155 10.24 14.80 9.66
C LYS A 155 11.70 14.62 10.04
N SER A 156 12.48 14.21 9.04
CA SER A 156 13.93 14.04 9.11
C SER A 156 14.61 14.78 7.97
N THR A 157 15.70 15.48 8.27
CA THR A 157 16.54 16.17 7.27
C THR A 157 17.98 15.61 7.23
N ASP A 158 18.24 14.50 7.92
CA ASP A 158 19.55 13.85 8.04
C ASP A 158 19.51 12.40 7.50
N GLY A 159 18.65 12.15 6.52
CA GLY A 159 18.49 10.84 5.88
C GLY A 159 17.83 9.80 6.78
N GLY A 160 16.96 10.23 7.70
CA GLY A 160 16.24 9.32 8.60
C GLY A 160 16.97 8.96 9.88
N MET A 161 18.18 9.50 10.13
CA MET A 161 18.86 9.23 11.40
C MET A 161 18.10 9.83 12.57
N THR A 162 17.65 11.06 12.39
CA THR A 162 16.90 12.05 13.16
C THR A 162 15.41 12.19 12.90
N PHE A 163 14.49 12.27 13.88
CA PHE A 163 13.13 12.76 13.58
C PHE A 163 12.68 13.81 14.60
N SER A 164 11.94 14.82 14.14
CA SER A 164 11.24 15.77 15.00
C SER A 164 10.06 15.09 15.72
N ASP A 165 9.56 15.72 16.78
CA ASP A 165 8.25 15.36 17.34
C ASP A 165 7.15 15.53 16.25
N PRO A 166 6.04 14.78 16.35
CA PRO A 166 4.96 14.85 15.36
C PRO A 166 4.27 16.21 15.39
N GLN A 167 4.17 16.85 14.24
CA GLN A 167 3.24 17.96 14.05
C GLN A 167 1.85 17.41 13.74
N VAL A 168 0.86 17.83 14.52
CA VAL A 168 -0.55 17.47 14.29
C VAL A 168 -1.02 18.04 12.95
N VAL A 169 -1.48 17.15 12.08
CA VAL A 169 -2.09 17.46 10.79
C VAL A 169 -3.57 17.72 10.97
N ASP A 170 -4.29 16.76 11.55
CA ASP A 170 -5.71 16.84 11.88
C ASP A 170 -5.94 16.17 13.24
N SER A 171 -6.97 16.63 13.92
CA SER A 171 -7.46 16.04 15.17
C SER A 171 -8.96 16.31 15.22
N ASP A 172 -9.72 15.39 15.80
CA ASP A 172 -11.14 15.62 16.05
C ASP A 172 -11.35 16.18 17.46
N PRO A 173 -11.57 17.49 17.63
CA PRO A 173 -11.72 18.10 18.95
C PRO A 173 -13.08 17.83 19.59
N ASP A 174 -14.08 17.35 18.85
CA ASP A 174 -15.48 17.32 19.31
C ASP A 174 -15.75 16.16 20.26
N CYS A 175 -14.86 15.16 20.31
CA CYS A 175 -14.88 14.05 21.28
C CYS A 175 -16.23 13.34 21.43
N ASP A 176 -17.03 13.32 20.36
CA ASP A 176 -18.39 12.79 20.40
C ASP A 176 -18.46 11.26 20.31
N ASN A 177 -17.29 10.60 20.28
CA ASN A 177 -17.09 9.15 20.08
C ASN A 177 -17.74 8.60 18.80
N ASN A 178 -18.19 9.48 17.90
CA ASN A 178 -18.81 9.12 16.64
C ASN A 178 -17.82 9.26 15.47
N HIS A 179 -16.57 9.59 15.76
CA HIS A 179 -15.53 9.85 14.77
C HIS A 179 -14.20 9.23 15.19
N GLY A 180 -13.51 8.59 14.24
CA GLY A 180 -12.16 8.08 14.42
C GLY A 180 -11.38 8.13 13.11
N ASP A 181 -10.19 8.73 13.12
CA ASP A 181 -9.33 8.74 11.96
C ASP A 181 -8.49 7.44 11.91
N ASP A 182 -8.37 6.86 10.73
CA ASP A 182 -7.74 5.56 10.51
C ASP A 182 -7.11 5.46 9.10
N LYS A 183 -6.10 4.60 8.97
CA LYS A 183 -5.38 4.32 7.70
C LYS A 183 -4.96 5.58 6.95
N GLU A 184 -4.17 6.41 7.61
CA GLU A 184 -3.49 7.53 7.01
C GLU A 184 -2.36 7.09 6.08
N THR A 185 -2.15 7.85 5.02
CA THR A 185 -1.01 7.69 4.12
C THR A 185 -0.38 9.04 3.84
N ILE A 186 0.93 9.04 3.61
CA ILE A 186 1.69 10.24 3.30
C ILE A 186 2.44 10.07 1.99
N ALA A 187 2.42 11.10 1.16
CA ALA A 187 3.16 11.11 -0.09
C ALA A 187 3.61 12.52 -0.47
N VAL A 188 4.72 12.63 -1.18
CA VAL A 188 5.22 13.91 -1.70
C VAL A 188 5.22 13.88 -3.21
N ASP A 189 4.77 14.98 -3.83
CA ASP A 189 4.93 15.16 -5.26
C ASP A 189 6.41 15.41 -5.58
N THR A 190 7.08 14.39 -6.11
CA THR A 190 8.51 14.44 -6.45
C THR A 190 8.76 14.71 -7.93
N SER A 191 7.72 15.02 -8.73
CA SER A 191 7.90 15.31 -10.15
C SER A 191 8.42 16.73 -10.37
N PRO A 192 9.62 16.93 -10.95
CA PRO A 192 10.15 18.26 -11.24
C PRO A 192 9.33 19.02 -12.29
N HIS A 193 8.40 18.35 -12.97
CA HIS A 193 7.50 18.97 -13.95
C HIS A 193 6.12 19.31 -13.36
N SER A 194 5.88 18.98 -12.09
CA SER A 194 4.64 19.29 -11.40
C SER A 194 4.62 20.75 -10.92
N PRO A 195 3.50 21.48 -11.06
CA PRO A 195 3.31 22.76 -10.38
C PRO A 195 3.19 22.63 -8.85
N TYR A 196 3.09 21.41 -8.32
CA TYR A 196 3.01 21.10 -6.90
C TYR A 196 4.26 20.38 -6.38
N TYR A 197 5.37 20.44 -7.11
CA TYR A 197 6.64 19.82 -6.71
C TYR A 197 7.04 20.16 -5.26
N GLY A 198 7.31 19.12 -4.46
CA GLY A 198 7.64 19.21 -3.04
C GLY A 198 6.44 19.31 -2.09
N ARG A 199 5.20 19.37 -2.60
CA ARG A 199 4.01 19.37 -1.75
C ARG A 199 3.84 18.02 -1.06
N VAL A 200 3.70 18.07 0.27
CA VAL A 200 3.45 16.91 1.13
C VAL A 200 1.94 16.73 1.27
N TYR A 201 1.42 15.55 0.99
CA TYR A 201 0.01 15.19 1.13
C TYR A 201 -0.17 14.17 2.24
N VAL A 202 -1.19 14.36 3.06
CA VAL A 202 -1.65 13.37 4.04
C VAL A 202 -3.11 13.08 3.76
N PHE A 203 -3.40 11.80 3.48
CA PHE A 203 -4.73 11.26 3.30
C PHE A 203 -5.11 10.42 4.50
N TRP A 204 -6.40 10.28 4.79
CA TRP A 204 -6.89 9.36 5.80
C TRP A 204 -8.37 9.04 5.63
N THR A 205 -8.79 8.02 6.35
CA THR A 205 -10.19 7.63 6.49
C THR A 205 -10.75 8.20 7.77
N SER A 206 -11.86 8.93 7.70
CA SER A 206 -12.61 9.32 8.90
C SER A 206 -13.76 8.37 9.09
N LEU A 207 -13.67 7.48 10.08
CA LEU A 207 -14.71 6.53 10.46
C LEU A 207 -15.80 7.26 11.22
N GLN A 208 -16.99 7.32 10.63
CA GLN A 208 -18.14 8.00 11.19
C GLN A 208 -19.14 6.97 11.71
N LEU A 209 -19.64 7.18 12.91
CA LEU A 209 -20.59 6.31 13.59
C LEU A 209 -21.88 7.10 13.89
N GLN A 210 -23.04 6.48 13.68
CA GLN A 210 -24.34 6.99 14.09
C GLN A 210 -24.60 6.72 15.59
N THR A 211 -24.10 5.59 16.09
CA THR A 211 -24.02 5.22 17.50
C THR A 211 -22.70 4.49 17.71
N ALA A 212 -22.29 4.25 18.95
CA ALA A 212 -21.06 3.50 19.27
C ALA A 212 -20.88 2.14 18.55
N THR A 213 -21.93 1.59 17.92
CA THR A 213 -21.85 0.33 17.15
C THR A 213 -22.41 0.40 15.73
N LEU A 214 -23.00 1.51 15.29
CA LEU A 214 -23.61 1.64 13.96
C LEU A 214 -22.82 2.63 13.09
N PRO A 215 -22.24 2.22 11.96
CA PRO A 215 -21.47 3.12 11.11
C PRO A 215 -22.38 4.01 10.25
N ALA A 216 -22.04 5.29 10.18
CA ALA A 216 -22.70 6.30 9.33
C ALA A 216 -21.98 6.47 7.97
N GLY A 217 -20.68 6.17 7.93
CA GLY A 217 -19.85 6.23 6.73
C GLY A 217 -18.37 6.23 7.10
N SER A 218 -17.50 6.19 6.09
CA SER A 218 -16.05 6.32 6.28
C SER A 218 -15.40 7.15 5.16
N PRO A 219 -15.76 8.45 4.99
CA PRO A 219 -15.21 9.29 3.94
C PRO A 219 -13.69 9.47 4.04
N GLN A 220 -13.05 9.63 2.88
CA GLN A 220 -11.64 10.00 2.77
C GLN A 220 -11.47 11.51 2.82
N TYR A 221 -10.41 11.96 3.47
CA TYR A 221 -9.99 13.36 3.50
C TYR A 221 -8.54 13.51 3.08
N VAL A 222 -8.16 14.75 2.74
CA VAL A 222 -6.79 15.14 2.45
C VAL A 222 -6.47 16.51 3.04
N ARG A 223 -5.24 16.66 3.51
CA ARG A 223 -4.59 17.94 3.76
C ARG A 223 -3.21 17.90 3.13
N TRP A 224 -2.67 19.07 2.79
CA TRP A 224 -1.33 19.17 2.24
C TRP A 224 -0.55 20.33 2.84
N SER A 225 0.78 20.22 2.74
CA SER A 225 1.72 21.26 3.13
C SER A 225 2.55 21.70 1.93
N ASP A 226 2.62 23.01 1.73
CA ASP A 226 3.45 23.67 0.72
C ASP A 226 4.78 24.19 1.33
N ASN A 227 5.06 23.88 2.60
CA ASN A 227 6.19 24.42 3.36
C ASN A 227 6.84 23.37 4.28
N ASN A 228 7.14 22.19 3.71
CA ASN A 228 7.88 21.10 4.36
C ASN A 228 7.28 20.65 5.70
N GLY A 229 5.96 20.47 5.70
CA GLY A 229 5.18 20.00 6.83
C GLY A 229 4.83 21.07 7.87
N ALA A 230 5.37 22.30 7.78
CA ALA A 230 5.27 23.30 8.85
C ALA A 230 3.85 23.84 9.05
N ASN A 231 3.05 23.95 8.00
CA ASN A 231 1.61 24.27 8.06
C ASN A 231 0.83 23.39 7.09
N TRP A 232 -0.45 23.18 7.41
CA TRP A 232 -1.36 22.34 6.63
C TRP A 232 -2.52 23.14 6.08
N SER A 233 -2.92 22.85 4.84
CA SER A 233 -4.11 23.39 4.18
C SER A 233 -5.38 23.19 5.02
N PRO A 234 -6.50 23.86 4.72
CA PRO A 234 -7.80 23.42 5.21
C PRO A 234 -8.09 21.96 4.82
N LYS A 235 -8.90 21.28 5.64
CA LYS A 235 -9.36 19.90 5.40
C LYS A 235 -10.24 19.82 4.16
N VAL A 236 -9.86 18.98 3.20
CA VAL A 236 -10.63 18.72 1.97
C VAL A 236 -11.22 17.32 1.99
N ARG A 237 -12.51 17.20 1.70
CA ARG A 237 -13.21 15.94 1.58
C ARG A 237 -13.01 15.35 0.18
N VAL A 238 -12.59 14.09 0.10
CA VAL A 238 -12.32 13.38 -1.15
C VAL A 238 -13.51 12.50 -1.59
N THR A 239 -14.19 11.86 -0.63
CA THR A 239 -15.39 11.04 -0.89
C THR A 239 -16.59 11.53 -0.07
N ALA A 240 -17.81 11.24 -0.54
CA ALA A 240 -19.02 11.73 0.12
C ALA A 240 -19.20 11.09 1.51
N PRO A 241 -19.85 11.78 2.47
CA PRO A 241 -19.97 11.30 3.85
C PRO A 241 -20.57 9.89 4.00
N SER A 242 -21.52 9.51 3.13
CA SER A 242 -22.20 8.22 3.17
C SER A 242 -21.41 7.06 2.53
N PHE A 243 -20.16 7.30 2.10
CA PHE A 243 -19.35 6.28 1.45
C PHE A 243 -18.64 5.45 2.50
N PHE A 244 -18.63 4.12 2.32
CA PHE A 244 -17.85 3.19 3.13
C PHE A 244 -16.56 2.85 2.38
N VAL A 245 -15.51 3.64 2.59
CA VAL A 245 -14.22 3.52 1.92
C VAL A 245 -13.06 3.58 2.92
N GLN A 246 -11.89 3.04 2.56
CA GLN A 246 -10.69 3.10 3.39
C GLN A 246 -9.41 2.97 2.54
N GLY A 247 -8.27 3.43 3.07
CA GLY A 247 -6.94 3.11 2.56
C GLY A 247 -6.62 3.82 1.25
N ALA A 248 -6.73 5.15 1.23
CA ALA A 248 -6.31 5.95 0.09
C ALA A 248 -4.80 5.76 -0.20
N GLN A 249 -4.47 5.33 -1.41
CA GLN A 249 -3.11 5.16 -1.92
C GLN A 249 -2.85 6.22 -3.02
N PRO A 250 -2.07 7.27 -2.74
CA PRO A 250 -1.81 8.36 -3.69
C PRO A 250 -0.79 7.99 -4.76
N MET A 251 -1.01 8.49 -5.97
CA MET A 251 -0.20 8.28 -7.16
C MET A 251 -0.10 9.60 -7.94
N PHE A 252 1.10 9.93 -8.43
CA PHE A 252 1.37 11.18 -9.12
C PHE A 252 1.68 10.93 -10.60
N SER A 253 1.03 11.67 -11.48
CA SER A 253 1.51 11.81 -12.85
C SER A 253 2.58 12.91 -12.92
N PRO A 254 3.52 12.85 -13.89
CA PRO A 254 4.58 13.85 -14.01
C PRO A 254 4.10 15.31 -14.13
N ASN A 255 2.88 15.52 -14.62
CA ASN A 255 2.27 16.86 -14.76
C ASN A 255 1.63 17.41 -13.46
N GLY A 256 1.77 16.72 -12.33
CA GLY A 256 1.15 17.11 -11.05
C GLY A 256 -0.32 16.70 -10.89
N THR A 257 -0.84 15.87 -11.79
CA THR A 257 -2.14 15.21 -11.58
C THR A 257 -2.01 14.21 -10.44
N LEU A 258 -2.91 14.29 -9.48
CA LEU A 258 -2.94 13.43 -8.29
C LEU A 258 -4.11 12.47 -8.39
N THR A 259 -3.84 11.17 -8.42
CA THR A 259 -4.85 10.11 -8.37
C THR A 259 -4.71 9.36 -7.05
N ILE A 260 -5.83 9.05 -6.40
CA ILE A 260 -5.85 8.07 -5.32
C ILE A 260 -6.59 6.83 -5.78
N SER A 261 -6.13 5.66 -5.33
CA SER A 261 -6.98 4.46 -5.25
C SER A 261 -7.43 4.21 -3.82
N TYR A 262 -8.58 3.59 -3.62
CA TYR A 262 -9.07 3.25 -2.28
C TYR A 262 -10.01 2.04 -2.31
N PHE A 263 -10.10 1.36 -1.17
CA PHE A 263 -11.04 0.28 -0.93
C PHE A 263 -12.46 0.84 -0.83
N ASP A 264 -13.42 0.22 -1.51
CA ASP A 264 -14.84 0.57 -1.49
C ASP A 264 -15.62 -0.67 -1.05
N TYR A 265 -16.17 -0.59 0.17
CA TYR A 265 -16.96 -1.65 0.79
C TYR A 265 -18.40 -1.71 0.24
N GLY A 266 -18.80 -0.77 -0.62
CA GLY A 266 -20.13 -0.68 -1.23
C GLY A 266 -21.08 0.31 -0.54
N THR A 267 -22.26 0.51 -1.15
CA THR A 267 -23.34 1.35 -0.59
C THR A 267 -24.26 0.48 0.26
N GLY A 268 -24.40 0.79 1.55
CA GLY A 268 -25.16 -0.01 2.50
C GLY A 268 -26.63 -0.22 2.12
N SER A 269 -26.96 -1.45 1.72
CA SER A 269 -28.16 -2.19 2.13
C SER A 269 -27.89 -3.68 1.92
N ASP A 270 -27.04 -4.24 2.77
CA ASP A 270 -27.13 -5.61 3.24
C ASP A 270 -26.29 -5.65 4.52
N SER A 271 -26.80 -6.30 5.55
CA SER A 271 -26.46 -6.15 6.97
C SER A 271 -25.07 -6.62 7.41
N ASP A 272 -24.07 -6.58 6.52
CA ASP A 272 -22.69 -7.04 6.77
C ASP A 272 -21.67 -5.94 6.44
N VAL A 273 -21.91 -4.71 6.91
CA VAL A 273 -20.82 -3.74 7.06
C VAL A 273 -19.88 -4.29 8.12
N VAL A 274 -18.86 -5.02 7.66
CA VAL A 274 -17.74 -5.44 8.49
C VAL A 274 -17.20 -4.17 9.15
N ARG A 275 -17.35 -4.15 10.47
CA ARG A 275 -16.86 -3.11 11.36
C ARG A 275 -15.41 -2.81 11.01
N VAL A 276 -15.17 -1.61 10.49
CA VAL A 276 -13.82 -1.07 10.41
C VAL A 276 -13.26 -1.08 11.83
N GLY A 277 -12.24 -1.89 12.08
CA GLY A 277 -11.52 -1.93 13.36
C GLY A 277 -12.11 -2.75 14.53
N VAL A 278 -13.33 -3.31 14.50
CA VAL A 278 -13.90 -4.02 15.70
C VAL A 278 -14.50 -5.41 15.40
N HIS A 279 -13.80 -6.47 15.81
CA HIS A 279 -14.22 -7.87 16.12
C HIS A 279 -15.23 -8.66 15.21
N PRO A 280 -14.96 -9.94 14.88
CA PRO A 280 -15.66 -10.74 13.85
C PRO A 280 -16.85 -11.60 14.36
N THR A 281 -17.93 -11.01 14.86
CA THR A 281 -19.11 -11.82 15.29
C THR A 281 -20.32 -11.77 14.37
N ILE A 282 -20.31 -11.02 13.27
CA ILE A 282 -21.43 -11.05 12.32
C ILE A 282 -21.06 -11.97 11.17
N ARG A 283 -21.58 -13.20 11.23
CA ARG A 283 -21.68 -14.07 10.05
C ARG A 283 -22.74 -13.46 9.14
N PRO A 284 -22.50 -13.38 7.82
CA PRO A 284 -23.55 -13.10 6.88
C PRO A 284 -24.73 -14.02 7.14
N ALA A 285 -25.95 -13.47 7.15
CA ALA A 285 -27.16 -14.28 7.22
C ALA A 285 -27.10 -15.34 6.10
N ALA A 286 -27.40 -16.59 6.42
CA ALA A 286 -27.36 -17.66 5.42
C ALA A 286 -28.28 -17.29 4.24
N GLY A 287 -27.68 -17.09 3.06
CA GLY A 287 -28.39 -16.72 1.83
C GLY A 287 -28.14 -15.32 1.29
N THR A 288 -27.35 -14.46 1.95
CA THR A 288 -26.88 -13.20 1.34
C THR A 288 -25.79 -13.45 0.30
N ALA A 289 -25.81 -12.68 -0.79
CA ALA A 289 -24.74 -12.72 -1.78
C ALA A 289 -23.40 -12.34 -1.12
N PRO A 290 -22.26 -12.94 -1.52
CA PRO A 290 -20.98 -12.60 -0.93
C PRO A 290 -20.71 -11.09 -1.07
N VAL A 291 -20.22 -10.45 -0.01
CA VAL A 291 -19.83 -9.03 -0.06
C VAL A 291 -18.72 -8.89 -1.09
N ILE A 292 -19.01 -8.19 -2.19
CA ILE A 292 -18.06 -7.95 -3.26
C ILE A 292 -17.41 -6.57 -3.05
N TYR A 293 -16.16 -6.59 -2.60
CA TYR A 293 -15.36 -5.38 -2.45
C TYR A 293 -14.92 -4.83 -3.80
N LYS A 294 -14.75 -3.51 -3.85
CA LYS A 294 -14.37 -2.78 -5.07
C LYS A 294 -13.10 -1.99 -4.82
N LEU A 295 -12.28 -1.88 -5.86
CA LEU A 295 -11.14 -0.97 -5.90
C LEU A 295 -11.51 0.18 -6.84
N ARG A 296 -11.47 1.40 -6.31
CA ARG A 296 -11.89 2.61 -7.02
C ARG A 296 -10.73 3.59 -7.09
N ALA A 297 -10.81 4.51 -8.05
CA ALA A 297 -9.90 5.66 -8.11
C ALA A 297 -10.64 6.98 -8.31
N ARG A 298 -10.04 8.07 -7.82
CA ARG A 298 -10.44 9.46 -8.07
C ARG A 298 -9.21 10.28 -8.39
N THR A 299 -9.40 11.33 -9.19
CA THR A 299 -8.30 12.17 -9.65
C THR A 299 -8.56 13.64 -9.33
N SER A 300 -7.51 14.36 -8.98
CA SER A 300 -7.45 15.80 -8.76
C SER A 300 -6.49 16.43 -9.76
N TYR A 301 -6.89 17.57 -10.34
CA TYR A 301 -6.11 18.34 -11.31
C TYR A 301 -5.64 19.69 -10.77
N ASP A 302 -5.97 19.99 -9.51
CA ASP A 302 -5.74 21.29 -8.86
C ASP A 302 -4.99 21.15 -7.53
N GLY A 303 -4.20 20.08 -7.43
CA GLY A 303 -3.31 19.81 -6.32
C GLY A 303 -4.04 19.35 -5.05
N GLY A 304 -5.16 18.64 -5.19
CA GLY A 304 -5.93 18.04 -4.09
C GLY A 304 -7.16 18.84 -3.64
N ARG A 305 -7.48 19.97 -4.30
CA ARG A 305 -8.60 20.85 -3.89
C ARG A 305 -9.95 20.32 -4.33
N THR A 306 -10.05 19.79 -5.54
CA THR A 306 -11.25 19.16 -6.08
C THR A 306 -10.95 17.78 -6.65
N TRP A 307 -11.98 16.93 -6.67
CA TRP A 307 -11.88 15.52 -7.04
C TRP A 307 -12.96 15.13 -8.04
N THR A 308 -12.57 14.34 -9.03
CA THR A 308 -13.50 13.76 -10.01
C THR A 308 -14.47 12.79 -9.34
N LEU A 309 -15.50 12.39 -10.09
CA LEU A 309 -16.24 11.16 -9.80
C LEU A 309 -15.29 9.95 -9.78
N ALA A 310 -15.71 8.91 -9.06
CA ALA A 310 -14.95 7.67 -8.94
C ALA A 310 -15.00 6.86 -10.25
N VAL A 311 -13.87 6.28 -10.63
CA VAL A 311 -13.76 5.24 -11.66
C VAL A 311 -13.54 3.87 -11.02
N SER A 312 -13.91 2.79 -11.72
CA SER A 312 -13.64 1.42 -11.27
C SER A 312 -12.26 0.98 -11.74
N ILE A 313 -11.44 0.47 -10.82
CA ILE A 313 -10.24 -0.32 -11.14
C ILE A 313 -10.64 -1.79 -11.24
N SER A 314 -11.36 -2.27 -10.21
CA SER A 314 -11.91 -3.61 -10.16
C SER A 314 -13.17 -3.64 -9.30
N ASN A 315 -14.11 -4.51 -9.66
CA ASN A 315 -15.27 -4.83 -8.82
C ASN A 315 -15.15 -6.22 -8.21
N HIS A 316 -13.97 -6.85 -8.20
CA HIS A 316 -13.78 -8.20 -7.70
C HIS A 316 -12.42 -8.31 -7.01
N ILE A 317 -12.30 -7.71 -5.83
CA ILE A 317 -11.10 -7.80 -5.01
C ILE A 317 -11.39 -8.65 -3.76
N GLY A 318 -10.41 -9.43 -3.34
CA GLY A 318 -10.48 -10.24 -2.13
C GLY A 318 -9.96 -9.48 -0.92
N TYR A 319 -10.31 -9.98 0.27
CA TYR A 319 -9.85 -9.47 1.56
C TYR A 319 -8.88 -10.48 2.22
N GLY A 320 -8.03 -11.13 1.41
CA GLY A 320 -7.13 -12.19 1.90
C GLY A 320 -7.83 -13.50 2.27
N THR A 321 -7.19 -14.29 3.14
CA THR A 321 -7.71 -15.58 3.59
C THR A 321 -8.57 -15.46 4.84
N GLY A 322 -9.56 -16.33 5.02
CA GLY A 322 -10.48 -16.26 6.17
C GLY A 322 -9.81 -16.49 7.53
N ASP A 323 -8.61 -17.08 7.56
CA ASP A 323 -7.86 -17.51 8.75
C ASP A 323 -6.67 -16.62 9.13
N VAL A 324 -6.37 -15.59 8.32
CA VAL A 324 -5.32 -14.59 8.59
C VAL A 324 -5.95 -13.21 8.52
N ARG A 325 -5.56 -12.28 9.39
CA ARG A 325 -5.97 -10.88 9.23
C ARG A 325 -4.99 -10.17 8.29
N CYS A 326 -5.51 -9.87 7.11
CA CYS A 326 -5.00 -8.99 6.06
C CYS A 326 -6.22 -8.70 5.14
N CYS A 327 -6.20 -7.99 4.01
CA CYS A 327 -5.13 -7.38 3.25
C CYS A 327 -5.71 -6.10 2.62
N ILE A 328 -4.99 -4.99 2.69
CA ILE A 328 -5.36 -3.75 1.99
C ILE A 328 -4.62 -3.72 0.64
N PRO A 329 -5.30 -3.37 -0.48
CA PRO A 329 -4.65 -3.15 -1.77
C PRO A 329 -3.61 -2.04 -1.74
N ALA A 330 -2.58 -2.18 -2.56
CA ALA A 330 -1.52 -1.19 -2.70
C ALA A 330 -1.51 -0.61 -4.11
N SER A 331 -1.03 0.64 -4.23
CA SER A 331 -0.87 1.30 -5.52
C SER A 331 0.34 2.20 -5.53
N THR A 332 0.91 2.40 -6.71
CA THR A 332 2.09 3.24 -6.91
C THR A 332 2.07 3.87 -8.30
N SER A 333 2.78 4.97 -8.48
CA SER A 333 3.10 5.52 -9.79
C SER A 333 4.59 5.39 -10.04
N ASP A 334 4.96 4.94 -11.24
CA ASP A 334 6.34 5.02 -11.70
C ASP A 334 6.74 6.49 -11.91
N PRO A 335 7.70 7.03 -11.14
CA PRO A 335 8.06 8.44 -11.21
C PRO A 335 8.73 8.84 -12.53
N VAL A 336 9.17 7.87 -13.34
CA VAL A 336 9.84 8.11 -14.62
C VAL A 336 8.85 8.02 -15.78
N THR A 337 8.01 6.99 -15.82
CA THR A 337 7.06 6.79 -16.93
C THR A 337 5.70 7.45 -16.70
N GLY A 338 5.36 7.75 -15.44
CA GLY A 338 4.03 8.20 -15.03
C GLY A 338 2.96 7.11 -15.03
N MET A 339 3.31 5.85 -15.33
CA MET A 339 2.38 4.75 -15.30
C MET A 339 1.97 4.43 -13.85
N MET A 340 0.66 4.38 -13.61
CA MET A 340 0.09 4.00 -12.32
C MET A 340 -0.20 2.50 -12.30
N HIS A 341 -0.02 1.88 -11.14
CA HIS A 341 -0.25 0.46 -10.90
C HIS A 341 -1.01 0.28 -9.60
N ALA A 342 -2.01 -0.60 -9.62
CA ALA A 342 -2.77 -1.01 -8.44
C ALA A 342 -2.78 -2.53 -8.34
N VAL A 343 -2.47 -3.08 -7.15
CA VAL A 343 -2.34 -4.51 -6.89
C VAL A 343 -3.25 -4.95 -5.74
N TRP A 344 -3.79 -6.16 -5.83
CA TRP A 344 -4.63 -6.72 -4.77
C TRP A 344 -4.63 -8.25 -4.76
N ASN A 345 -4.95 -8.83 -3.60
CA ASN A 345 -5.31 -10.23 -3.46
C ASN A 345 -6.69 -10.46 -4.09
N GLY A 346 -6.82 -11.47 -4.95
CA GLY A 346 -8.07 -11.82 -5.62
C GLY A 346 -9.10 -12.43 -4.66
N VAL A 347 -10.36 -12.47 -5.11
CA VAL A 347 -11.44 -13.21 -4.41
C VAL A 347 -11.08 -14.69 -4.27
N ASP A 348 -10.43 -15.23 -5.29
CA ASP A 348 -9.65 -16.46 -5.17
C ASP A 348 -8.30 -16.11 -4.51
N PRO A 349 -8.06 -16.52 -3.25
CA PRO A 349 -6.85 -16.15 -2.52
C PRO A 349 -5.58 -16.77 -3.14
N ALA A 350 -5.70 -17.73 -4.06
CA ALA A 350 -4.58 -18.25 -4.83
C ALA A 350 -4.08 -17.27 -5.90
N LYS A 351 -4.74 -16.12 -6.10
CA LYS A 351 -4.45 -15.18 -7.19
C LYS A 351 -4.13 -13.79 -6.67
N VAL A 352 -3.07 -13.20 -7.20
CA VAL A 352 -2.71 -11.78 -7.06
C VAL A 352 -2.93 -11.11 -8.40
N TYR A 353 -3.61 -9.98 -8.40
CA TYR A 353 -3.98 -9.23 -9.60
C TYR A 353 -3.37 -7.84 -9.61
N ILE A 354 -3.14 -7.33 -10.80
CA ILE A 354 -2.71 -5.96 -11.05
C ILE A 354 -3.55 -5.33 -12.16
N SER A 355 -3.76 -4.02 -12.07
CA SER A 355 -4.24 -3.19 -13.17
C SER A 355 -3.37 -1.93 -13.27
N SER A 356 -3.22 -1.40 -14.49
CA SER A 356 -2.36 -0.23 -14.74
C SER A 356 -3.13 0.87 -15.46
N SER A 357 -2.71 2.12 -15.28
CA SER A 357 -3.35 3.28 -15.90
C SER A 357 -2.33 4.37 -16.25
N PRO A 358 -2.41 4.99 -17.43
CA PRO A 358 -1.58 6.13 -17.77
C PRO A 358 -2.11 7.47 -17.20
N ASP A 359 -3.36 7.50 -16.74
CA ASP A 359 -4.07 8.76 -16.41
C ASP A 359 -4.94 8.68 -15.15
N GLY A 360 -4.90 7.56 -14.43
CA GLY A 360 -5.71 7.30 -13.24
C GLY A 360 -7.20 7.11 -13.50
N ARG A 361 -7.65 7.17 -14.77
CA ARG A 361 -9.06 7.11 -15.17
C ARG A 361 -9.37 5.86 -15.98
N HIS A 362 -8.50 5.53 -16.93
CA HIS A 362 -8.63 4.37 -17.80
C HIS A 362 -7.69 3.28 -17.30
N TRP A 363 -8.25 2.30 -16.62
CA TRP A 363 -7.52 1.18 -16.04
C TRP A 363 -7.57 -0.03 -16.97
N SER A 364 -6.46 -0.74 -17.11
CA SER A 364 -6.39 -1.96 -17.89
C SER A 364 -7.31 -3.04 -17.29
N THR A 365 -7.76 -3.98 -18.13
CA THR A 365 -8.37 -5.21 -17.60
C THR A 365 -7.39 -5.86 -16.61
N PRO A 366 -7.83 -6.22 -15.38
CA PRO A 366 -6.95 -6.86 -14.43
C PRO A 366 -6.39 -8.17 -14.95
N HIS A 367 -5.11 -8.39 -14.75
CA HIS A 367 -4.45 -9.65 -15.08
C HIS A 367 -3.63 -10.16 -13.90
N ARG A 368 -3.36 -11.47 -13.94
CA ARG A 368 -2.72 -12.20 -12.86
C ARG A 368 -1.22 -11.91 -12.84
N VAL A 369 -0.68 -11.67 -11.63
CA VAL A 369 0.75 -11.49 -11.38
C VAL A 369 1.42 -12.85 -11.13
N ASN A 370 0.92 -13.58 -10.14
CA ASN A 370 1.53 -14.83 -9.70
C ASN A 370 1.24 -15.96 -10.71
N ARG A 371 2.20 -16.87 -10.89
CA ARG A 371 2.09 -17.96 -11.88
C ARG A 371 1.67 -19.30 -11.28
N ASP A 372 1.81 -19.47 -9.96
CA ASP A 372 1.54 -20.73 -9.27
C ASP A 372 0.06 -21.11 -9.35
N ASP A 373 -0.30 -22.34 -9.72
CA ASP A 373 -1.68 -22.74 -10.04
C ASP A 373 -2.29 -23.78 -9.09
N SER A 374 -1.67 -23.99 -7.92
CA SER A 374 -2.20 -24.90 -6.90
C SER A 374 -3.36 -24.27 -6.12
N ALA A 375 -4.48 -24.98 -6.04
CA ALA A 375 -5.66 -24.61 -5.25
C ALA A 375 -5.40 -24.58 -3.74
N ASN A 376 -4.29 -25.16 -3.27
CA ASN A 376 -3.88 -25.12 -1.86
C ASN A 376 -3.09 -23.85 -1.51
N LEU A 377 -2.74 -23.03 -2.51
CA LEU A 377 -2.01 -21.80 -2.28
C LEU A 377 -2.94 -20.65 -1.93
N SER A 378 -2.47 -19.80 -1.05
CA SER A 378 -3.09 -18.51 -0.77
C SER A 378 -2.04 -17.43 -0.59
N HIS A 379 -2.43 -16.19 -0.87
CA HIS A 379 -1.52 -15.06 -0.85
C HIS A 379 -2.05 -13.99 0.10
N VAL A 380 -1.13 -13.30 0.75
CA VAL A 380 -1.39 -12.19 1.68
C VAL A 380 -0.47 -11.01 1.39
N ASN A 381 -0.82 -9.82 1.85
CA ASN A 381 -0.05 -8.57 1.79
C ASN A 381 0.54 -8.29 0.40
N SER A 382 -0.32 -8.14 -0.60
CA SER A 382 0.11 -7.74 -1.94
C SER A 382 0.53 -6.28 -1.95
N GLU A 383 1.72 -6.01 -2.47
CA GLU A 383 2.36 -4.69 -2.44
C GLU A 383 3.06 -4.41 -3.78
N VAL A 384 3.15 -3.15 -4.22
CA VAL A 384 3.68 -2.79 -5.55
C VAL A 384 4.54 -1.53 -5.53
N THR A 385 5.71 -1.60 -6.17
CA THR A 385 6.55 -0.44 -6.48
C THR A 385 7.02 -0.49 -7.93
N ALA A 386 7.31 0.67 -8.51
CA ALA A 386 7.73 0.78 -9.90
C ALA A 386 8.79 1.85 -10.12
N TYR A 387 9.70 1.60 -11.06
CA TYR A 387 10.71 2.57 -11.49
C TYR A 387 11.16 2.29 -12.93
N ASN A 388 11.00 3.29 -13.80
CA ASN A 388 11.46 3.26 -15.20
C ASN A 388 11.02 2.01 -15.98
N GLY A 389 9.73 1.71 -15.90
CA GLY A 389 9.05 0.59 -16.56
C GLY A 389 9.28 -0.78 -15.92
N ASN A 390 10.10 -0.87 -14.87
CA ASN A 390 10.19 -2.04 -14.02
C ASN A 390 9.11 -1.96 -12.95
N VAL A 391 8.34 -3.04 -12.78
CA VAL A 391 7.30 -3.14 -11.75
C VAL A 391 7.58 -4.36 -10.89
N TYR A 392 7.58 -4.18 -9.58
CA TYR A 392 7.82 -5.22 -8.60
C TYR A 392 6.56 -5.40 -7.79
N VAL A 393 6.03 -6.62 -7.77
CA VAL A 393 4.87 -6.97 -6.97
C VAL A 393 5.32 -8.00 -5.93
N SER A 394 5.21 -7.62 -4.66
CA SER A 394 5.54 -8.51 -3.55
C SER A 394 4.27 -9.03 -2.87
N TYR A 395 4.35 -10.24 -2.32
CA TYR A 395 3.25 -10.90 -1.60
C TYR A 395 3.78 -12.05 -0.75
N GLY A 396 3.07 -12.37 0.33
CA GLY A 396 3.32 -13.54 1.16
C GLY A 396 2.55 -14.75 0.64
N THR A 397 3.23 -15.88 0.39
CA THR A 397 2.64 -17.12 -0.12
C THR A 397 2.52 -18.18 0.99
N ARG A 398 1.34 -18.77 1.11
CA ARG A 398 0.99 -19.84 2.06
C ARG A 398 0.55 -21.08 1.31
N ASP A 399 0.92 -22.26 1.83
CA ASP A 399 0.50 -23.56 1.29
C ASP A 399 -0.34 -24.31 2.32
N GLY A 400 -1.66 -24.32 2.13
CA GLY A 400 -2.62 -24.97 3.03
C GLY A 400 -2.41 -26.48 3.15
N SER A 401 -1.77 -27.12 2.16
CA SER A 401 -1.44 -28.54 2.22
C SER A 401 -0.24 -28.84 3.14
N LYS A 402 0.53 -27.82 3.53
CA LYS A 402 1.73 -27.95 4.37
C LYS A 402 1.50 -27.29 5.72
N ALA A 403 1.47 -28.10 6.77
CA ALA A 403 1.24 -27.65 8.14
C ALA A 403 0.00 -26.74 8.28
N GLY A 404 -1.06 -27.01 7.50
CA GLY A 404 -2.29 -26.22 7.53
C GLY A 404 -2.13 -24.75 7.12
N GLY A 405 -1.11 -24.40 6.31
CA GLY A 405 -0.86 -23.00 5.95
C GLY A 405 -0.22 -22.17 7.06
N ARG A 406 0.42 -22.82 8.05
CA ARG A 406 1.13 -22.18 9.17
C ARG A 406 2.21 -21.19 8.73
N TYR A 407 2.85 -21.42 7.58
CA TYR A 407 3.99 -20.63 7.14
C TYR A 407 3.63 -19.68 6.00
N VAL A 408 4.17 -18.46 6.06
CA VAL A 408 4.14 -17.46 4.98
C VAL A 408 5.55 -17.26 4.44
N GLN A 409 5.74 -17.41 3.13
CA GLN A 409 7.00 -17.06 2.45
C GLN A 409 6.81 -15.75 1.70
N GLN A 410 7.57 -14.70 2.04
CA GLN A 410 7.59 -13.49 1.22
C GLN A 410 8.19 -13.81 -0.14
N GLN A 411 7.55 -13.29 -1.20
CA GLN A 411 7.98 -13.43 -2.58
C GLN A 411 7.86 -12.12 -3.34
N VAL A 412 8.60 -11.99 -4.43
CA VAL A 412 8.48 -10.87 -5.38
C VAL A 412 8.45 -11.40 -6.82
N SER A 413 7.50 -10.88 -7.60
CA SER A 413 7.43 -11.07 -9.05
C SER A 413 7.76 -9.77 -9.76
N THR A 414 8.58 -9.84 -10.82
CA THR A 414 9.06 -8.64 -11.54
C THR A 414 8.54 -8.60 -12.98
N SER A 415 8.13 -7.40 -13.40
CA SER A 415 7.84 -7.05 -14.78
C SER A 415 8.87 -6.04 -15.30
N ARG A 416 9.21 -6.15 -16.58
CA ARG A 416 10.12 -5.24 -17.31
C ARG A 416 9.40 -4.45 -18.41
N ASN A 417 8.08 -4.51 -18.42
CA ASN A 417 7.25 -3.95 -19.48
C ASN A 417 6.01 -3.27 -18.90
N ASN A 418 6.20 -2.38 -17.92
CA ASN A 418 5.15 -1.60 -17.28
C ASN A 418 4.03 -2.48 -16.70
N GLY A 419 4.39 -3.60 -16.06
CA GLY A 419 3.41 -4.48 -15.43
C GLY A 419 2.61 -5.36 -16.39
N ALA A 420 2.87 -5.34 -17.71
CA ALA A 420 2.09 -6.13 -18.67
C ALA A 420 2.29 -7.65 -18.50
N THR A 421 3.50 -8.09 -18.19
CA THR A 421 3.81 -9.50 -17.88
C THR A 421 4.83 -9.63 -16.77
N PHE A 422 4.68 -10.63 -15.90
CA PHE A 422 5.57 -10.89 -14.77
C PHE A 422 6.35 -12.19 -14.94
N GLY A 423 7.62 -12.19 -14.52
CA GLY A 423 8.47 -13.39 -14.43
C GLY A 423 8.07 -14.35 -13.30
N PRO A 424 8.82 -15.44 -13.09
CA PRO A 424 8.63 -16.30 -11.92
C PRO A 424 8.93 -15.54 -10.62
N ALA A 425 8.32 -15.97 -9.53
CA ALA A 425 8.50 -15.36 -8.21
C ALA A 425 9.85 -15.74 -7.60
N LEU A 426 10.50 -14.78 -6.95
CA LEU A 426 11.70 -14.95 -6.13
C LEU A 426 11.31 -14.92 -4.66
N SER A 427 11.68 -15.94 -3.89
CA SER A 427 11.49 -15.96 -2.43
C SER A 427 12.50 -15.04 -1.73
N LEU A 428 11.99 -14.25 -0.79
CA LEU A 428 12.76 -13.31 0.03
C LEU A 428 12.76 -13.78 1.48
N GLY A 429 13.96 -13.87 2.07
CA GLY A 429 14.13 -14.14 3.50
C GLY A 429 13.57 -15.50 3.98
N PRO A 430 13.55 -15.71 5.30
CA PRO A 430 12.99 -16.92 5.89
C PRO A 430 11.46 -16.96 5.79
N ARG A 431 10.88 -18.14 6.07
CA ARG A 431 9.44 -18.28 6.24
C ARG A 431 9.02 -17.71 7.60
N SER A 432 7.96 -16.93 7.60
CA SER A 432 7.24 -16.48 8.78
C SER A 432 6.36 -17.61 9.32
N ASP A 433 6.40 -17.88 10.63
CA ASP A 433 5.61 -18.87 11.33
C ASP A 433 4.46 -18.20 12.08
N LEU A 434 3.25 -18.31 11.55
CA LEU A 434 2.06 -17.63 12.07
C LEU A 434 1.65 -18.05 13.48
N THR A 435 2.25 -19.12 14.04
CA THR A 435 2.03 -19.52 15.44
C THR A 435 2.54 -18.47 16.42
N TYR A 436 3.57 -17.71 16.03
CA TYR A 436 4.23 -16.71 16.88
C TYR A 436 3.97 -15.28 16.39
N ALA A 437 3.06 -15.12 15.42
CA ALA A 437 2.67 -13.83 14.90
C ALA A 437 1.87 -13.04 15.92
N ALA A 438 1.89 -11.71 15.77
CA ALA A 438 0.93 -10.83 16.44
C ALA A 438 -0.51 -11.29 16.13
N ILE A 439 -1.47 -10.92 16.99
CA ILE A 439 -2.88 -11.26 16.81
C ILE A 439 -3.69 -10.00 16.49
N GLY A 440 -4.58 -10.14 15.51
CA GLY A 440 -5.46 -9.07 15.09
C GLY A 440 -6.85 -9.63 14.87
N SER A 441 -7.82 -9.15 15.64
CA SER A 441 -9.21 -9.61 15.56
C SER A 441 -9.34 -11.15 15.72
N GLY A 442 -8.50 -11.74 16.58
CA GLY A 442 -8.48 -13.18 16.87
C GLY A 442 -7.78 -14.06 15.83
N LYS A 443 -7.05 -13.48 14.87
CA LYS A 443 -6.31 -14.21 13.83
C LYS A 443 -4.84 -13.81 13.83
N PRO A 444 -3.92 -14.67 13.33
CA PRO A 444 -2.55 -14.27 13.03
C PRO A 444 -2.52 -13.02 12.16
N PHE A 445 -1.63 -12.09 12.50
CA PHE A 445 -1.59 -10.74 11.96
C PHE A 445 -0.18 -10.38 11.49
N PRO A 446 0.18 -10.75 10.24
CA PRO A 446 1.40 -10.27 9.60
C PRO A 446 1.33 -8.77 9.22
N GLY A 447 0.17 -8.12 9.38
CA GLY A 447 -0.10 -6.73 9.01
C GLY A 447 -1.26 -6.61 8.02
N ASP A 448 -1.97 -5.49 7.99
CA ASP A 448 -2.95 -5.21 6.93
C ASP A 448 -2.25 -4.77 5.63
N TYR A 449 -1.03 -4.24 5.72
CA TYR A 449 -0.15 -3.83 4.62
C TYR A 449 1.33 -4.15 4.90
N VAL A 450 2.15 -4.06 3.86
CA VAL A 450 3.62 -4.16 3.88
C VAL A 450 4.18 -3.10 2.93
N GLY A 451 5.46 -2.74 3.05
CA GLY A 451 6.03 -1.61 2.31
C GLY A 451 6.94 -2.03 1.16
N SER A 452 6.96 -1.22 0.09
CA SER A 452 7.98 -1.30 -0.95
C SER A 452 8.32 0.05 -1.58
N SER A 453 9.57 0.21 -2.03
CA SER A 453 10.01 1.45 -2.69
C SER A 453 11.13 1.21 -3.68
N ALA A 454 11.10 1.88 -4.83
CA ALA A 454 12.05 1.70 -5.91
C ALA A 454 12.63 3.04 -6.39
N THR A 455 13.91 3.02 -6.69
CA THR A 455 14.67 4.13 -7.27
C THR A 455 15.60 3.61 -8.35
N ARG A 456 16.46 4.49 -8.90
CA ARG A 456 17.50 4.09 -9.83
C ARG A 456 18.49 3.14 -9.14
N GLY A 457 18.41 1.86 -9.51
CA GLY A 457 19.39 0.84 -9.13
C GLY A 457 19.13 0.12 -7.80
N ARG A 458 18.08 0.49 -7.04
CA ARG A 458 17.69 -0.23 -5.82
C ARG A 458 16.17 -0.32 -5.67
N THR A 459 15.74 -1.46 -5.14
CA THR A 459 14.36 -1.72 -4.75
C THR A 459 14.35 -2.31 -3.36
N TYR A 460 13.55 -1.72 -2.48
CA TYR A 460 13.42 -2.07 -1.07
C TYR A 460 12.05 -2.68 -0.80
N PHE A 461 12.01 -3.65 0.10
CA PHE A 461 10.79 -4.27 0.64
C PHE A 461 10.91 -4.38 2.15
N ALA A 462 9.81 -4.19 2.88
CA ALA A 462 9.74 -4.40 4.32
C ALA A 462 8.47 -5.19 4.68
N TRP A 463 8.60 -6.25 5.48
CA TRP A 463 7.48 -7.12 5.89
C TRP A 463 7.74 -7.74 7.28
N CYS A 464 6.69 -8.17 7.96
CA CYS A 464 6.83 -8.85 9.24
C CYS A 464 7.19 -10.34 9.08
N VAL A 465 8.12 -10.79 9.91
CA VAL A 465 8.49 -12.21 10.06
C VAL A 465 8.31 -12.61 11.51
N SER A 466 7.48 -13.62 11.74
CA SER A 466 7.34 -14.25 13.04
C SER A 466 8.11 -15.57 13.09
N SER A 467 8.70 -15.88 14.25
CA SER A 467 9.44 -17.13 14.43
C SER A 467 9.43 -17.56 15.89
N LYS A 468 9.94 -18.75 16.20
CA LYS A 468 9.93 -19.25 17.57
C LYS A 468 10.80 -18.34 18.47
N PRO A 469 10.26 -17.81 19.57
CA PRO A 469 11.02 -16.96 20.48
C PRO A 469 12.16 -17.72 21.16
N ALA A 470 13.19 -16.98 21.58
CA ALA A 470 14.28 -17.51 22.39
C ALA A 470 13.82 -17.90 23.79
N ASP A 471 12.90 -17.15 24.40
CA ASP A 471 12.22 -17.52 25.64
C ASP A 471 11.13 -18.55 25.34
N PRO A 472 11.19 -19.78 25.87
CA PRO A 472 10.17 -20.80 25.65
C PRO A 472 8.80 -20.45 26.24
N ASN A 473 8.70 -19.46 27.13
CA ASN A 473 7.44 -19.00 27.71
C ASN A 473 6.81 -17.84 26.92
N ALA A 474 7.53 -17.26 25.96
CA ALA A 474 6.99 -16.17 25.15
C ALA A 474 5.98 -16.71 24.12
N THR A 475 4.88 -15.98 23.96
CA THR A 475 3.80 -16.32 23.03
C THR A 475 4.08 -15.83 21.61
N TYR A 476 4.66 -14.64 21.50
CA TYR A 476 4.92 -13.97 20.22
C TYR A 476 6.41 -13.74 20.03
N HIS A 477 6.79 -13.61 18.77
CA HIS A 477 8.05 -13.01 18.36
C HIS A 477 7.89 -12.65 16.88
N GLN A 478 7.66 -11.38 16.61
CA GLN A 478 7.41 -10.85 15.27
C GLN A 478 8.21 -9.57 15.04
N VAL A 479 9.15 -9.63 14.09
CA VAL A 479 10.10 -8.56 13.76
C VAL A 479 9.91 -8.09 12.32
N VAL A 480 10.47 -6.94 11.95
CA VAL A 480 10.47 -6.48 10.56
C VAL A 480 11.71 -6.99 9.85
N TYR A 481 11.50 -7.64 8.70
CA TYR A 481 12.55 -7.97 7.75
C TYR A 481 12.53 -6.99 6.58
N GLY A 482 13.73 -6.70 6.07
CA GLY A 482 13.94 -5.92 4.87
C GLY A 482 14.68 -6.73 3.81
N ALA A 483 14.42 -6.44 2.54
CA ALA A 483 15.23 -6.90 1.42
C ALA A 483 15.58 -5.75 0.49
N VAL A 484 16.80 -5.75 -0.02
CA VAL A 484 17.28 -4.82 -1.04
C VAL A 484 17.68 -5.59 -2.28
N LEU A 485 17.07 -5.24 -3.39
CA LEU A 485 17.30 -5.85 -4.68
C LEU A 485 17.94 -4.84 -5.62
N HIS A 486 18.85 -5.32 -6.47
CA HIS A 486 19.27 -4.60 -7.65
C HIS A 486 18.32 -4.95 -8.81
N PRO A 487 17.71 -3.93 -9.45
CA PRO A 487 16.93 -4.08 -10.68
C PRO A 487 17.66 -4.85 -11.76
#